data_AF-A0A9P7F4A0-F1
#
_entry.id   AF-A0A9P7F4A0-F1
#
_cell.length_a   1.000
_cell.length_b   1.000
_cell.length_c   1.000
_cell.angle_alpha   90.00
_cell.angle_beta   90.00
_cell.angle_gamma   90.00
#
_symmetry.space_group_name_H-M   'P 1'
#
loop_
_entity.id
_entity.type
_entity.pdbx_description
1 polymer ?
#
loop_
_entity_poly.entity_id
_entity_poly.type
_entity_poly.pdbx_seq_one_letter_code
_entity_poly.pdbx_strand_id
1 'polypeptide(L)'
;MMDVDPESDFRVKFHAPQLAPMHIPGWDYSSTPELVEFPGCVPDEDALALTELLHRLQSATNPDDIERHLRALALIWEDYYLPKFPVPFFQVRVADVRAAGGSLSTALPLYDEVLHGITGQNGAAFAQFVSTVRMLAQGDTEQQARSTGSLTFFQRWKPAREHANPFNWPMLPPASADILAAWRTSPYQRQYLNYIWIKAHHLEGTFHLTGESSDALTHWGFAPHLVRCDARSDLKDPEAIVQALIDLEDAFSATIPCHERPELLAPGLIQVVHAKLMRTSKVKINDPMVGGVHYINAGFTRQTTQKSVVRRSQQYNLAFCPAERVDQQLEYICRMGKQYIARWRNPFATAAWLHVTFVRCHPFDDGNGRMSLLISSIPLMRHGFPPLCITPSLRSVYYDALNIAWEGDFQPLINCFVDSMNNSLEEVQRIMGAA
;
A
#
# COMPACT_ATOMS: atom_id res chain seq x y z
N MET A 1 -33.54 -6.04 -0.34
CA MET A 1 -33.35 -5.95 -1.80
C MET A 1 -34.49 -5.10 -2.32
N MET A 2 -34.22 -3.84 -2.63
CA MET A 2 -35.17 -3.01 -3.38
C MET A 2 -34.90 -3.27 -4.86
N ASP A 3 -35.97 -3.50 -5.64
CA ASP A 3 -35.92 -3.52 -7.10
C ASP A 3 -35.56 -2.11 -7.57
N VAL A 4 -34.28 -1.88 -7.80
CA VAL A 4 -33.78 -0.68 -8.48
C VAL A 4 -33.69 -1.04 -9.95
N ASP A 5 -34.32 -0.26 -10.82
CA ASP A 5 -34.22 -0.44 -12.27
C ASP A 5 -32.80 -0.07 -12.73
N PRO A 6 -31.97 -1.05 -13.15
CA PRO A 6 -30.59 -0.79 -13.52
C PRO A 6 -30.48 0.05 -14.82
N GLU A 7 -31.53 0.15 -15.63
CA GLU A 7 -31.56 1.04 -16.80
C GLU A 7 -31.85 2.50 -16.44
N SER A 8 -32.58 2.79 -15.35
CA SER A 8 -32.87 4.17 -14.93
C SER A 8 -31.65 4.87 -14.33
N ASP A 9 -30.74 4.11 -13.71
CA ASP A 9 -29.51 4.61 -13.09
C ASP A 9 -28.32 4.63 -14.07
N PHE A 10 -28.45 4.01 -15.25
CA PHE A 10 -27.44 4.03 -16.31
C PHE A 10 -27.64 5.24 -17.24
N ARG A 11 -27.47 6.45 -16.70
CA ARG A 11 -27.25 7.66 -17.51
C ARG A 11 -26.14 8.49 -16.87
N VAL A 12 -25.09 8.81 -17.61
CA VAL A 12 -23.82 9.28 -17.04
C VAL A 12 -23.78 10.80 -17.02
N LYS A 13 -23.94 11.40 -15.82
CA LYS A 13 -23.73 12.84 -15.58
C LYS A 13 -22.95 13.12 -14.31
N PHE A 14 -21.86 12.40 -14.16
CA PHE A 14 -20.92 12.73 -13.13
C PHE A 14 -19.60 12.17 -13.60
N HIS A 15 -18.99 12.91 -14.51
CA HIS A 15 -17.81 12.47 -15.20
C HIS A 15 -16.66 13.34 -14.75
N ALA A 16 -15.64 12.70 -14.18
CA ALA A 16 -14.32 13.28 -14.04
C ALA A 16 -13.48 12.69 -15.17
N PRO A 17 -13.36 13.36 -16.34
CA PRO A 17 -12.59 12.84 -17.48
C PRO A 17 -11.17 12.42 -17.12
N GLN A 18 -10.59 13.08 -16.13
CA GLN A 18 -9.25 12.80 -15.62
C GLN A 18 -9.16 11.45 -14.90
N LEU A 19 -10.27 10.92 -14.39
CA LEU A 19 -10.36 9.61 -13.71
C LEU A 19 -10.87 8.50 -14.62
N ALA A 20 -11.06 8.79 -15.90
CA ALA A 20 -11.71 7.86 -16.80
C ALA A 20 -10.75 7.20 -17.78
N PRO A 21 -11.05 5.96 -18.21
CA PRO A 21 -10.19 5.21 -19.10
C PRO A 21 -10.37 5.65 -20.57
N MET A 22 -10.18 6.94 -20.86
CA MET A 22 -10.36 7.55 -22.20
C MET A 22 -9.48 6.93 -23.29
N HIS A 23 -8.44 6.20 -22.91
CA HIS A 23 -7.54 5.49 -23.82
C HIS A 23 -8.03 4.10 -24.21
N ILE A 24 -9.10 3.58 -23.58
CA ILE A 24 -9.69 2.29 -23.93
C ILE A 24 -10.61 2.48 -25.15
N PRO A 25 -10.38 1.78 -26.28
CA PRO A 25 -11.21 1.92 -27.48
C PRO A 25 -12.70 1.63 -27.21
N GLY A 26 -13.58 2.44 -27.80
CA GLY A 26 -15.03 2.33 -27.62
C GLY A 26 -15.57 3.03 -26.38
N TRP A 27 -14.71 3.67 -25.60
CA TRP A 27 -15.08 4.48 -24.45
C TRP A 27 -15.24 5.96 -24.85
N ASP A 28 -16.49 6.40 -25.04
CA ASP A 28 -16.83 7.76 -25.44
C ASP A 28 -17.92 8.34 -24.54
N TYR A 29 -17.57 9.36 -23.74
CA TYR A 29 -18.55 10.09 -22.92
C TYR A 29 -19.33 11.15 -23.70
N SER A 30 -18.89 11.53 -24.91
CA SER A 30 -19.55 12.57 -25.70
C SER A 30 -20.90 12.12 -26.25
N SER A 31 -21.14 10.80 -26.34
CA SER A 31 -22.40 10.20 -26.78
C SER A 31 -23.33 9.77 -25.63
N THR A 32 -22.95 9.98 -24.35
CA THR A 32 -23.78 9.57 -23.20
C THR A 32 -24.75 10.69 -22.78
N PRO A 33 -26.08 10.46 -22.75
CA PRO A 33 -27.04 11.45 -22.27
C PRO A 33 -26.85 11.81 -20.79
N GLU A 34 -27.00 13.08 -20.51
CA GLU A 34 -26.93 13.69 -19.19
C GLU A 34 -28.08 13.24 -18.23
N LEU A 35 -27.75 12.70 -17.05
CA LEU A 35 -28.61 12.56 -15.83
C LEU A 35 -28.36 13.58 -14.71
N VAL A 36 -29.23 14.57 -14.52
CA VAL A 36 -29.00 15.71 -13.60
C VAL A 36 -28.92 15.31 -12.10
N GLU A 37 -29.16 14.04 -11.76
CA GLU A 37 -29.48 13.59 -10.39
C GLU A 37 -28.71 12.31 -9.99
N PHE A 38 -28.30 12.24 -8.72
CA PHE A 38 -27.72 11.04 -8.10
C PHE A 38 -28.74 9.89 -8.07
N PRO A 39 -28.31 8.61 -7.96
CA PRO A 39 -29.23 7.50 -7.76
C PRO A 39 -30.20 7.82 -6.63
N GLY A 40 -31.50 7.60 -6.81
CA GLY A 40 -32.52 8.03 -5.84
C GLY A 40 -32.39 7.39 -4.45
N CYS A 41 -31.53 6.38 -4.30
CA CYS A 41 -31.17 5.80 -3.02
C CYS A 41 -30.13 6.61 -2.22
N VAL A 42 -29.46 7.59 -2.84
CA VAL A 42 -28.48 8.47 -2.19
C VAL A 42 -29.23 9.58 -1.44
N PRO A 43 -29.07 9.71 -0.11
CA PRO A 43 -29.69 10.78 0.67
C PRO A 43 -29.27 12.19 0.19
N ASP A 44 -30.16 13.17 0.36
CA ASP A 44 -29.90 14.57 -0.03
C ASP A 44 -28.60 15.14 0.57
N GLU A 45 -28.25 14.76 1.80
CA GLU A 45 -27.00 15.18 2.46
C GLU A 45 -25.76 14.63 1.77
N ASP A 46 -25.76 13.34 1.42
CA ASP A 46 -24.68 12.68 0.69
C ASP A 46 -24.57 13.25 -0.74
N ALA A 47 -25.70 13.53 -1.40
CA ALA A 47 -25.77 14.18 -2.70
C ALA A 47 -25.20 15.61 -2.68
N LEU A 48 -25.54 16.39 -1.64
CA LEU A 48 -25.00 17.73 -1.43
C LEU A 48 -23.48 17.69 -1.22
N ALA A 49 -22.98 16.78 -0.39
CA ALA A 49 -21.56 16.63 -0.12
C ALA A 49 -20.75 16.28 -1.38
N LEU A 50 -21.26 15.36 -2.22
CA LEU A 50 -20.65 15.03 -3.51
C LEU A 50 -20.67 16.22 -4.48
N THR A 51 -21.75 16.99 -4.49
CA THR A 51 -21.89 18.20 -5.32
C THR A 51 -20.88 19.27 -4.90
N GLU A 52 -20.70 19.47 -3.60
CA GLU A 52 -19.73 20.42 -3.07
C GLU A 52 -18.29 20.01 -3.42
N LEU A 53 -17.95 18.74 -3.27
CA LEU A 53 -16.62 18.23 -3.62
C LEU A 53 -16.32 18.41 -5.12
N LEU A 54 -17.33 18.23 -5.98
CA LEU A 54 -17.22 18.53 -7.40
C LEU A 54 -17.05 20.03 -7.67
N HIS A 55 -17.82 20.88 -6.99
CA HIS A 55 -17.70 22.32 -7.14
C HIS A 55 -16.28 22.79 -6.79
N ARG A 56 -15.70 22.25 -5.70
CA ARG A 56 -14.30 22.51 -5.33
C ARG A 56 -13.35 22.10 -6.43
N LEU A 57 -13.51 20.90 -7.00
CA LEU A 57 -12.71 20.44 -8.14
C LEU A 57 -12.83 21.38 -9.37
N GLN A 58 -14.03 21.81 -9.73
CA GLN A 58 -14.29 22.70 -10.87
C GLN A 58 -13.74 24.11 -10.65
N SER A 59 -13.73 24.57 -9.40
CA SER A 59 -13.20 25.88 -9.02
C SER A 59 -11.67 25.88 -8.84
N ALA A 60 -11.04 24.71 -8.72
CA ALA A 60 -9.60 24.59 -8.51
C ALA A 60 -8.83 24.99 -9.77
N THR A 61 -7.87 25.90 -9.62
CA THR A 61 -7.05 26.41 -10.73
C THR A 61 -5.60 25.96 -10.66
N ASN A 62 -5.11 25.63 -9.47
CA ASN A 62 -3.77 25.09 -9.26
C ASN A 62 -3.76 23.56 -9.50
N PRO A 63 -2.81 23.02 -10.29
CA PRO A 63 -2.61 21.58 -10.47
C PRO A 63 -2.63 20.74 -9.18
N ASP A 64 -1.99 21.21 -8.09
CA ASP A 64 -1.91 20.45 -6.83
C ASP A 64 -3.30 20.30 -6.17
N ASP A 65 -4.14 21.33 -6.26
CA ASP A 65 -5.50 21.29 -5.72
C ASP A 65 -6.42 20.44 -6.59
N ILE A 66 -6.24 20.48 -7.92
CA ILE A 66 -6.98 19.60 -8.85
C ILE A 66 -6.66 18.15 -8.54
N GLU A 67 -5.38 17.78 -8.43
CA GLU A 67 -4.96 16.44 -8.06
C GLU A 67 -5.53 16.00 -6.71
N ARG A 68 -5.49 16.88 -5.69
CA ARG A 68 -6.06 16.60 -4.38
C ARG A 68 -7.55 16.27 -4.45
N HIS A 69 -8.33 17.11 -5.15
CA HIS A 69 -9.77 16.91 -5.26
C HIS A 69 -10.12 15.67 -6.09
N LEU A 70 -9.37 15.38 -7.17
CA LEU A 70 -9.55 14.15 -7.96
C LEU A 70 -9.27 12.90 -7.14
N ARG A 71 -8.17 12.89 -6.38
CA ARG A 71 -7.85 11.78 -5.48
C ARG A 71 -8.93 11.61 -4.42
N ALA A 72 -9.36 12.70 -3.76
CA ALA A 72 -10.41 12.65 -2.75
C ALA A 72 -11.72 12.08 -3.31
N LEU A 73 -12.10 12.48 -4.54
CA LEU A 73 -13.28 11.98 -5.24
C LEU A 73 -13.18 10.47 -5.53
N ALA A 74 -12.04 10.02 -6.06
CA ALA A 74 -11.81 8.60 -6.33
C ALA A 74 -11.89 7.75 -5.05
N LEU A 75 -11.25 8.22 -3.97
CA LEU A 75 -11.23 7.51 -2.70
C LEU A 75 -12.62 7.46 -2.05
N ILE A 76 -13.39 8.55 -2.06
CA ILE A 76 -14.72 8.57 -1.42
C ILE A 76 -15.73 7.71 -2.17
N TRP A 77 -15.66 7.64 -3.51
CA TRP A 77 -16.48 6.72 -4.29
C TRP A 77 -16.27 5.28 -3.88
N GLU A 78 -15.02 4.87 -3.69
CA GLU A 78 -14.69 3.48 -3.40
C GLU A 78 -14.83 3.11 -1.91
N ASP A 79 -14.37 3.97 -1.00
CA ASP A 79 -14.27 3.63 0.43
C ASP A 79 -15.56 3.90 1.20
N TYR A 80 -16.42 4.79 0.70
CA TYR A 80 -17.63 5.21 1.41
C TYR A 80 -18.89 4.93 0.59
N TYR A 81 -18.97 5.44 -0.65
CA TYR A 81 -20.21 5.36 -1.41
C TYR A 81 -20.51 3.98 -1.99
N LEU A 82 -19.54 3.31 -2.63
CA LEU A 82 -19.76 1.98 -3.21
C LEU A 82 -20.21 0.93 -2.16
N PRO A 83 -19.59 0.84 -0.95
CA PRO A 83 -20.05 -0.10 0.07
C PRO A 83 -21.42 0.24 0.64
N LYS A 84 -21.76 1.54 0.74
CA LYS A 84 -23.05 2.02 1.29
C LYS A 84 -24.18 1.93 0.27
N PHE A 85 -23.87 2.14 -1.01
CA PHE A 85 -24.79 2.17 -2.14
C PHE A 85 -24.16 1.39 -3.31
N PRO A 86 -24.27 0.05 -3.32
CA PRO A 86 -23.71 -0.80 -4.38
C PRO A 86 -24.58 -0.78 -5.64
N VAL A 87 -24.81 0.43 -6.17
CA VAL A 87 -25.62 0.68 -7.37
C VAL A 87 -24.71 0.83 -8.59
N PRO A 88 -25.25 0.59 -9.82
CA PRO A 88 -24.46 0.65 -11.05
C PRO A 88 -23.61 1.90 -11.21
N PHE A 89 -24.12 3.05 -10.76
CA PHE A 89 -23.40 4.32 -10.79
C PHE A 89 -22.04 4.26 -10.09
N PHE A 90 -21.98 3.87 -8.81
CA PHE A 90 -20.70 3.84 -8.07
C PHE A 90 -19.82 2.67 -8.51
N GLN A 91 -20.40 1.53 -8.92
CA GLN A 91 -19.65 0.40 -9.46
C GLN A 91 -18.87 0.81 -10.72
N VAL A 92 -19.53 1.46 -11.68
CA VAL A 92 -18.87 1.98 -12.89
C VAL A 92 -17.82 3.02 -12.53
N ARG A 93 -18.10 3.99 -11.64
CA ARG A 93 -17.11 5.03 -11.29
C ARG A 93 -15.84 4.49 -10.67
N VAL A 94 -15.96 3.51 -9.78
CA VAL A 94 -14.80 2.85 -9.19
C VAL A 94 -14.07 2.00 -10.24
N ALA A 95 -14.80 1.30 -11.11
CA ALA A 95 -14.21 0.55 -12.21
C ALA A 95 -13.45 1.46 -13.20
N ASP A 96 -13.97 2.65 -13.47
CA ASP A 96 -13.33 3.66 -14.34
C ASP A 96 -11.98 4.09 -13.77
N VAL A 97 -11.94 4.46 -12.48
CA VAL A 97 -10.72 4.87 -11.79
C VAL A 97 -9.68 3.74 -11.83
N ARG A 98 -10.11 2.51 -11.54
CA ARG A 98 -9.24 1.33 -11.59
C ARG A 98 -8.70 1.08 -12.99
N ALA A 99 -9.56 1.16 -14.01
CA ALA A 99 -9.17 0.97 -15.40
C ALA A 99 -8.24 2.08 -15.91
N ALA A 100 -8.56 3.34 -15.59
CA ALA A 100 -7.72 4.50 -15.90
C ALA A 100 -6.35 4.37 -15.24
N GLY A 101 -6.30 3.80 -14.04
CA GLY A 101 -5.10 3.51 -13.28
C GLY A 101 -4.34 2.25 -13.69
N GLY A 102 -4.72 1.59 -14.78
CA GLY A 102 -4.05 0.38 -15.31
C GLY A 102 -4.43 -0.93 -14.63
N SER A 103 -5.42 -0.93 -13.72
CA SER A 103 -5.87 -2.11 -12.99
C SER A 103 -7.13 -2.75 -13.60
N LEU A 104 -7.02 -3.20 -14.85
CA LEU A 104 -8.15 -3.77 -15.60
C LEU A 104 -8.72 -5.02 -14.93
N SER A 105 -7.87 -5.85 -14.30
CA SER A 105 -8.29 -7.10 -13.65
C SER A 105 -9.22 -6.89 -12.45
N THR A 106 -9.12 -5.74 -11.76
CA THR A 106 -10.00 -5.39 -10.64
C THR A 106 -11.14 -4.45 -11.05
N ALA A 107 -11.04 -3.80 -12.21
CA ALA A 107 -12.13 -3.06 -12.82
C ALA A 107 -13.19 -4.01 -13.41
N LEU A 108 -12.75 -5.07 -14.10
CA LEU A 108 -13.63 -6.01 -14.81
C LEU A 108 -14.75 -6.62 -13.96
N PRO A 109 -14.51 -7.11 -12.72
CA PRO A 109 -15.58 -7.65 -11.90
C PRO A 109 -16.72 -6.65 -11.61
N LEU A 110 -16.38 -5.36 -11.44
CA LEU A 110 -17.38 -4.31 -11.22
C LEU A 110 -18.18 -4.03 -12.50
N TYR A 111 -17.50 -3.98 -13.65
CA TYR A 111 -18.19 -3.85 -14.93
C TYR A 111 -19.10 -5.04 -15.23
N ASP A 112 -18.63 -6.27 -14.95
CA ASP A 112 -19.41 -7.48 -15.14
C ASP A 112 -20.64 -7.48 -14.24
N GLU A 113 -20.51 -7.11 -12.97
CA GLU A 113 -21.65 -7.05 -12.04
C GLU A 113 -22.76 -6.12 -12.58
N VAL A 114 -22.38 -4.96 -13.10
CA VAL A 114 -23.30 -4.02 -13.73
C VAL A 114 -23.92 -4.60 -15.01
N LEU A 115 -23.11 -5.25 -15.85
CA LEU A 115 -23.57 -5.85 -17.10
C LEU A 115 -24.62 -6.96 -16.88
N HIS A 116 -24.53 -7.72 -15.78
CA HIS A 116 -25.55 -8.72 -15.45
C HIS A 116 -26.90 -8.10 -15.09
N GLY A 117 -26.90 -6.84 -14.63
CA GLY A 117 -28.12 -6.11 -14.25
C GLY A 117 -28.82 -5.40 -15.42
N ILE A 118 -28.07 -4.88 -16.39
CA ILE A 118 -28.63 -4.01 -17.44
C ILE A 118 -29.19 -4.83 -18.62
N THR A 119 -30.41 -4.50 -19.06
CA THR A 119 -31.04 -5.04 -20.29
C THR A 119 -31.12 -3.99 -21.41
N GLY A 120 -31.68 -4.33 -22.58
CA GLY A 120 -31.97 -3.35 -23.65
C GLY A 120 -30.78 -2.89 -24.51
N GLN A 121 -30.98 -1.81 -25.29
CA GLN A 121 -29.99 -1.29 -26.25
C GLN A 121 -28.74 -0.69 -25.56
N ASN A 122 -28.90 -0.04 -24.41
CA ASN A 122 -27.78 0.46 -23.61
C ASN A 122 -26.91 -0.68 -23.06
N GLY A 123 -27.53 -1.82 -22.71
CA GLY A 123 -26.83 -3.05 -22.34
C GLY A 123 -25.94 -3.59 -23.47
N ALA A 124 -26.34 -3.46 -24.74
CA ALA A 124 -25.54 -3.94 -25.87
C ALA A 124 -24.25 -3.14 -26.07
N ALA A 125 -24.31 -1.81 -25.98
CA ALA A 125 -23.12 -0.96 -26.07
C ALA A 125 -22.17 -1.19 -24.90
N PHE A 126 -22.71 -1.28 -23.67
CA PHE A 126 -21.92 -1.57 -22.48
C PHE A 126 -21.29 -2.97 -22.55
N ALA A 127 -22.02 -3.99 -23.02
CA ALA A 127 -21.49 -5.34 -23.23
C ALA A 127 -20.29 -5.35 -24.20
N GLN A 128 -20.37 -4.59 -25.29
CA GLN A 128 -19.27 -4.46 -26.24
C GLN A 128 -18.04 -3.81 -25.58
N PHE A 129 -18.25 -2.78 -24.78
CA PHE A 129 -17.17 -2.17 -23.99
C PHE A 129 -16.53 -3.17 -23.02
N VAL A 130 -17.32 -3.88 -22.20
CA VAL A 130 -16.80 -4.85 -21.24
C VAL A 130 -16.00 -5.95 -21.96
N SER A 131 -16.44 -6.36 -23.15
CA SER A 131 -15.68 -7.27 -24.01
C SER A 131 -14.32 -6.69 -24.43
N THR A 132 -14.25 -5.41 -24.79
CA THR A 132 -12.97 -4.74 -25.12
C THR A 132 -12.04 -4.68 -23.92
N VAL A 133 -12.53 -4.29 -22.74
CA VAL A 133 -11.73 -4.28 -21.51
C VAL A 133 -11.20 -5.67 -21.19
N ARG A 134 -12.04 -6.70 -21.36
CA ARG A 134 -11.67 -8.10 -21.11
C ARG A 134 -10.53 -8.55 -22.03
N MET A 135 -10.61 -8.20 -23.30
CA MET A 135 -9.55 -8.49 -24.28
C MET A 135 -8.23 -7.78 -23.92
N LEU A 136 -8.28 -6.51 -23.53
CA LEU A 136 -7.09 -5.75 -23.13
C LEU A 136 -6.44 -6.33 -21.87
N ALA A 137 -7.23 -6.67 -20.84
CA ALA A 137 -6.72 -7.28 -19.62
C ALA A 137 -6.00 -8.63 -19.89
N GLN A 138 -6.50 -9.41 -20.84
CA GLN A 138 -5.85 -10.65 -21.28
C GLN A 138 -4.54 -10.37 -22.04
N GLY A 139 -4.55 -9.40 -22.97
CA GLY A 139 -3.37 -9.02 -23.75
C GLY A 139 -2.21 -8.49 -22.91
N ASP A 140 -2.48 -7.64 -21.91
CA ASP A 140 -1.46 -7.09 -21.01
C ASP A 140 -0.76 -8.20 -20.22
N THR A 141 -1.52 -9.20 -19.77
CA THR A 141 -0.99 -10.35 -19.03
C THR A 141 0.00 -11.15 -19.90
N GLU A 142 -0.34 -11.40 -21.17
CA GLU A 142 0.52 -12.11 -22.11
C GLU A 142 1.80 -11.34 -22.48
N GLN A 143 1.68 -10.03 -22.72
CA GLN A 143 2.82 -9.17 -23.07
C GLN A 143 3.81 -9.04 -21.91
N GLN A 144 3.30 -8.95 -20.68
CA GLN A 144 4.14 -8.98 -19.48
C GLN A 144 4.87 -10.31 -19.32
N ALA A 145 4.21 -11.45 -19.57
CA ALA A 145 4.84 -12.77 -19.51
C ALA A 145 6.04 -12.85 -20.49
N ARG A 146 5.86 -12.43 -21.74
CA ARG A 146 6.92 -12.46 -22.79
C ARG A 146 8.12 -11.59 -22.44
N SER A 147 7.90 -10.38 -21.96
CA SER A 147 8.98 -9.45 -21.60
C SER A 147 9.77 -9.90 -20.35
N THR A 148 9.32 -10.93 -19.62
CA THR A 148 10.04 -11.45 -18.44
C THR A 148 11.16 -12.41 -18.84
N GLY A 149 10.98 -13.15 -19.95
CA GLY A 149 11.93 -14.17 -20.40
C GLY A 149 13.27 -13.63 -20.90
N SER A 150 13.37 -12.32 -21.19
CA SER A 150 14.55 -11.69 -21.79
C SER A 150 15.47 -10.98 -20.78
N LEU A 151 15.16 -10.98 -19.47
CA LEU A 151 15.94 -10.25 -18.47
C LEU A 151 17.03 -11.10 -17.80
N THR A 152 18.21 -10.51 -17.64
CA THR A 152 19.27 -11.06 -16.78
C THR A 152 19.07 -10.58 -15.35
N PHE A 153 18.97 -11.51 -14.40
CA PHE A 153 18.77 -11.22 -12.99
C PHE A 153 20.08 -11.33 -12.20
N PHE A 154 20.38 -10.30 -11.40
CA PHE A 154 21.46 -10.32 -10.41
C PHE A 154 21.24 -11.43 -9.38
N GLN A 155 19.98 -11.62 -8.98
CA GLN A 155 19.57 -12.69 -8.07
C GLN A 155 18.25 -13.26 -8.53
N ARG A 156 18.22 -14.59 -8.70
CA ARG A 156 17.01 -15.33 -9.07
C ARG A 156 16.16 -15.57 -7.84
N TRP A 157 14.84 -15.51 -8.00
CA TRP A 157 13.91 -15.86 -6.94
C TRP A 157 14.07 -17.34 -6.57
N LYS A 158 14.05 -17.63 -5.27
CA LYS A 158 13.90 -18.97 -4.71
C LYS A 158 12.70 -18.99 -3.76
N PRO A 159 11.95 -20.12 -3.68
CA PRO A 159 10.86 -20.29 -2.74
C PRO A 159 11.28 -20.05 -1.28
N ALA A 160 10.36 -19.53 -0.45
CA ALA A 160 10.58 -19.26 0.97
C ALA A 160 11.09 -20.49 1.76
N ARG A 161 10.73 -21.71 1.32
CA ARG A 161 11.20 -22.99 1.90
C ARG A 161 12.68 -23.28 1.69
N GLU A 162 13.32 -22.64 0.71
CA GLU A 162 14.75 -22.79 0.39
C GLU A 162 15.62 -21.72 1.08
N HIS A 163 15.01 -20.81 1.84
CA HIS A 163 15.76 -19.89 2.69
C HIS A 163 16.35 -20.63 3.88
N ALA A 164 17.56 -20.23 4.27
CA ALA A 164 18.17 -20.71 5.49
C ALA A 164 17.26 -20.44 6.69
N ASN A 165 17.29 -21.36 7.65
CA ASN A 165 16.50 -21.24 8.85
C ASN A 165 17.21 -20.30 9.85
N PRO A 166 16.49 -19.37 10.53
CA PRO A 166 17.07 -18.52 11.56
C PRO A 166 17.63 -19.27 12.78
N PHE A 167 17.42 -20.59 12.91
CA PHE A 167 17.83 -21.38 14.08
C PHE A 167 19.33 -21.43 14.37
N ASN A 168 20.18 -21.06 13.43
CA ASN A 168 21.62 -20.93 13.68
C ASN A 168 21.97 -19.76 14.62
N TRP A 169 20.98 -18.94 15.00
CA TRP A 169 21.14 -17.75 15.86
C TRP A 169 20.30 -17.83 17.14
N PRO A 170 20.61 -18.75 18.08
CA PRO A 170 19.78 -18.99 19.27
C PRO A 170 19.88 -17.90 20.33
N MET A 171 20.96 -17.11 20.33
CA MET A 171 21.22 -16.08 21.34
C MET A 171 20.69 -14.73 20.90
N LEU A 172 20.18 -13.96 21.87
CA LEU A 172 19.82 -12.56 21.65
C LEU A 172 21.07 -11.75 21.27
N PRO A 173 20.94 -10.74 20.39
CA PRO A 173 22.02 -9.77 20.16
C PRO A 173 22.49 -9.13 21.48
N PRO A 174 23.79 -8.82 21.64
CA PRO A 174 24.33 -8.29 22.90
C PRO A 174 23.59 -7.06 23.46
N ALA A 175 23.21 -6.11 22.61
CA ALA A 175 22.51 -4.88 23.01
C ALA A 175 21.01 -5.06 23.35
N SER A 176 20.48 -6.30 23.30
CA SER A 176 19.05 -6.55 23.50
C SER A 176 18.56 -6.16 24.88
N ALA A 177 19.37 -6.39 25.93
CA ALA A 177 18.99 -6.04 27.29
C ALA A 177 18.84 -4.52 27.47
N ASP A 178 19.77 -3.75 26.89
CA ASP A 178 19.79 -2.29 26.97
C ASP A 178 18.63 -1.68 26.18
N ILE A 179 18.35 -2.17 24.97
CA ILE A 179 17.18 -1.75 24.17
C ILE A 179 15.90 -1.99 24.95
N LEU A 180 15.76 -3.18 25.54
CA LEU A 180 14.55 -3.56 26.27
C LEU A 180 14.34 -2.69 27.50
N ALA A 181 15.42 -2.41 28.25
CA ALA A 181 15.38 -1.52 29.40
C ALA A 181 14.99 -0.09 28.97
N ALA A 182 15.71 0.48 27.99
CA ALA A 182 15.46 1.82 27.49
C ALA A 182 14.03 1.99 26.97
N TRP A 183 13.51 1.01 26.21
CA TRP A 183 12.15 1.05 25.69
C TRP A 183 11.09 0.98 26.78
N ARG A 184 11.22 0.04 27.73
CA ARG A 184 10.22 -0.18 28.78
C ARG A 184 10.09 0.98 29.75
N THR A 185 11.19 1.70 30.00
CA THR A 185 11.20 2.85 30.91
C THR A 185 11.01 4.19 30.20
N SER A 186 10.98 4.21 28.86
CA SER A 186 10.86 5.45 28.10
C SER A 186 9.48 6.08 28.29
N PRO A 187 9.38 7.36 28.67
CA PRO A 187 8.12 8.10 28.63
C PRO A 187 7.70 8.48 27.20
N TYR A 188 8.57 8.24 26.20
CA TYR A 188 8.42 8.72 24.82
C TYR A 188 8.00 7.61 23.83
N GLN A 189 7.33 6.57 24.31
CA GLN A 189 6.90 5.45 23.45
C GLN A 189 5.96 5.91 22.31
N ARG A 190 5.08 6.88 22.57
CA ARG A 190 4.20 7.45 21.54
C ARG A 190 4.99 8.23 20.48
N GLN A 191 5.95 9.04 20.89
CA GLN A 191 6.80 9.82 20.00
C GLN A 191 7.73 8.92 19.20
N TYR A 192 8.19 7.80 19.78
CA TYR A 192 8.88 6.76 19.03
C TYR A 192 8.01 6.21 17.90
N LEU A 193 6.72 5.90 18.14
CA LEU A 193 5.81 5.48 17.08
C LEU A 193 5.68 6.55 15.99
N ASN A 194 5.46 7.81 16.38
CA ASN A 194 5.38 8.93 15.41
C ASN A 194 6.66 9.01 14.55
N TYR A 195 7.82 8.92 15.18
CA TYR A 195 9.13 8.97 14.51
C TYR A 195 9.29 7.85 13.50
N ILE A 196 9.03 6.59 13.88
CA ILE A 196 9.26 5.45 13.00
C ILE A 196 8.31 5.43 11.81
N TRP A 197 7.08 5.94 11.96
CA TRP A 197 6.13 6.07 10.85
C TRP A 197 6.62 7.08 9.82
N ILE A 198 7.13 8.23 10.26
CA ILE A 198 7.75 9.22 9.37
C ILE A 198 8.97 8.60 8.65
N LYS A 199 9.84 7.88 9.38
CA LYS A 199 11.04 7.27 8.79
C LYS A 199 10.72 6.14 7.82
N ALA A 200 9.67 5.36 8.05
CA ALA A 200 9.21 4.32 7.12
C ALA A 200 8.78 4.93 5.78
N HIS A 201 8.06 6.05 5.78
CA HIS A 201 7.71 6.76 4.54
C HIS A 201 8.92 7.39 3.86
N HIS A 202 9.87 7.96 4.61
CA HIS A 202 11.12 8.48 4.05
C HIS A 202 11.98 7.36 3.42
N LEU A 203 11.98 6.15 4.00
CA LEU A 203 12.70 5.01 3.45
C LEU A 203 12.09 4.53 2.14
N GLU A 204 10.77 4.47 2.04
CA GLU A 204 10.10 4.05 0.80
C GLU A 204 9.98 5.18 -0.24
N GLY A 205 10.22 6.43 0.16
CA GLY A 205 10.10 7.60 -0.71
C GLY A 205 8.66 8.02 -1.00
N THR A 206 7.69 7.65 -0.14
CA THR A 206 6.29 8.07 -0.30
C THR A 206 6.15 9.59 -0.21
N PHE A 207 6.84 10.18 0.76
CA PHE A 207 7.01 11.63 0.92
C PHE A 207 8.32 11.89 1.66
N HIS A 208 8.77 13.15 1.60
CA HIS A 208 9.95 13.62 2.32
C HIS A 208 9.63 14.94 3.03
N LEU A 209 9.86 14.98 4.34
CA LEU A 209 9.67 16.15 5.17
C LEU A 209 11.00 16.85 5.49
N THR A 210 10.92 18.15 5.77
CA THR A 210 12.04 18.87 6.38
C THR A 210 12.36 18.30 7.77
N GLY A 211 13.57 18.55 8.28
CA GLY A 211 13.96 18.14 9.63
C GLY A 211 13.02 18.72 10.69
N GLU A 212 12.72 20.02 10.60
CA GLU A 212 11.79 20.72 11.50
C GLU A 212 10.39 20.09 11.51
N SER A 213 9.84 19.77 10.34
CA SER A 213 8.52 19.14 10.24
C SER A 213 8.52 17.71 10.78
N SER A 214 9.57 16.93 10.49
CA SER A 214 9.75 15.59 11.04
C SER A 214 9.80 15.62 12.57
N ASP A 215 10.53 16.57 13.15
CA ASP A 215 10.69 16.69 14.61
C ASP A 215 9.38 17.18 15.25
N ALA A 216 8.70 18.16 14.63
CA ALA A 216 7.42 18.67 15.11
C ALA A 216 6.32 17.60 15.11
N LEU A 217 6.19 16.82 14.03
CA LEU A 217 5.22 15.70 13.96
C LEU A 217 5.59 14.57 14.92
N THR A 218 6.89 14.33 15.14
CA THR A 218 7.36 13.37 16.15
C THR A 218 6.89 13.80 17.54
N HIS A 219 7.08 15.07 17.89
CA HIS A 219 6.78 15.63 19.21
C HIS A 219 5.28 15.78 19.46
N TRP A 220 4.57 16.48 18.55
CA TRP A 220 3.20 16.94 18.75
C TRP A 220 2.13 16.04 18.12
N GLY A 221 2.54 15.04 17.34
CA GLY A 221 1.63 14.15 16.62
C GLY A 221 1.25 14.67 15.23
N PHE A 222 0.41 13.91 14.54
CA PHE A 222 0.14 14.13 13.12
C PHE A 222 -0.91 15.22 12.90
N ALA A 223 -0.45 16.41 12.51
CA ALA A 223 -1.32 17.54 12.22
C ALA A 223 -0.91 18.24 10.90
N PRO A 224 -1.84 18.54 9.98
CA PRO A 224 -1.52 19.06 8.65
C PRO A 224 -0.72 20.37 8.68
N HIS A 225 -1.01 21.26 9.63
CA HIS A 225 -0.31 22.54 9.76
C HIS A 225 1.18 22.41 10.14
N LEU A 226 1.61 21.25 10.65
CA LEU A 226 3.00 20.93 10.99
C LEU A 226 3.79 20.36 9.79
N VAL A 227 3.11 20.03 8.68
CA VAL A 227 3.75 19.43 7.51
C VAL A 227 4.49 20.48 6.70
N ARG A 228 5.79 20.26 6.48
CA ARG A 228 6.62 21.00 5.52
C ARG A 228 7.43 19.99 4.71
N CYS A 229 7.17 19.95 3.41
CA CYS A 229 7.79 18.99 2.50
C CYS A 229 9.17 19.46 2.03
N ASP A 230 10.10 18.52 1.87
CA ASP A 230 11.33 18.71 1.10
C ASP A 230 10.98 18.82 -0.40
N ALA A 231 11.81 19.53 -1.17
CA ALA A 231 11.60 19.70 -2.61
C ALA A 231 11.54 18.36 -3.39
N ARG A 232 12.15 17.30 -2.85
CA ARG A 232 12.18 15.94 -3.41
C ARG A 232 10.92 15.11 -3.10
N SER A 233 9.96 15.64 -2.34
CA SER A 233 8.75 14.91 -1.97
C SER A 233 7.81 14.77 -3.17
N ASP A 234 7.39 13.54 -3.46
CA ASP A 234 6.40 13.24 -4.50
C ASP A 234 5.00 13.68 -4.04
N LEU A 235 4.55 13.20 -2.87
CA LEU A 235 3.34 13.69 -2.23
C LEU A 235 3.63 14.98 -1.46
N LYS A 236 2.89 16.05 -1.78
CA LYS A 236 3.08 17.38 -1.15
C LYS A 236 1.91 17.88 -0.33
N ASP A 237 0.72 17.30 -0.53
CA ASP A 237 -0.50 17.69 0.17
C ASP A 237 -0.42 17.32 1.67
N PRO A 238 -0.45 18.31 2.59
CA PRO A 238 -0.35 18.08 4.03
C PRO A 238 -1.40 17.11 4.60
N GLU A 239 -2.63 17.21 4.11
CA GLU A 239 -3.74 16.37 4.58
C GLU A 239 -3.51 14.90 4.18
N ALA A 240 -3.15 14.65 2.92
CA ALA A 240 -2.83 13.30 2.47
C ALA A 240 -1.57 12.72 3.13
N ILE A 241 -0.57 13.54 3.46
CA ILE A 241 0.62 13.07 4.22
C ILE A 241 0.23 12.62 5.62
N VAL A 242 -0.58 13.42 6.33
CA VAL A 242 -1.09 13.06 7.65
C VAL A 242 -1.96 11.81 7.57
N GLN A 243 -2.84 11.71 6.58
CA GLN A 243 -3.67 10.52 6.41
C GLN A 243 -2.84 9.28 6.07
N ALA A 244 -1.77 9.40 5.27
CA ALA A 244 -0.86 8.28 5.01
C ALA A 244 -0.12 7.80 6.28
N LEU A 245 0.24 8.72 7.18
CA LEU A 245 0.80 8.39 8.49
C LEU A 245 -0.22 7.66 9.39
N ILE A 246 -1.48 8.11 9.38
CA ILE A 246 -2.59 7.47 10.09
C ILE A 246 -2.87 6.07 9.52
N ASP A 247 -2.87 5.92 8.19
CA ASP A 247 -3.07 4.64 7.52
C ASP A 247 -2.02 3.60 7.93
N LEU A 248 -0.75 4.02 8.09
CA LEU A 248 0.33 3.17 8.59
C LEU A 248 0.12 2.80 10.07
N GLU A 249 -0.34 3.74 10.90
CA GLU A 249 -0.69 3.48 12.30
C GLU A 249 -1.88 2.51 12.44
N ASP A 250 -2.91 2.65 11.60
CA ASP A 250 -4.05 1.74 11.54
C ASP A 250 -3.63 0.34 11.08
N ALA A 251 -2.75 0.27 10.08
CA ALA A 251 -2.17 -0.97 9.61
C ALA A 251 -1.37 -1.67 10.72
N PHE A 252 -0.54 -0.93 11.46
CA PHE A 252 0.16 -1.44 12.63
C PHE A 252 -0.80 -1.90 13.73
N SER A 253 -1.83 -1.14 14.03
CA SER A 253 -2.83 -1.50 15.04
C SER A 253 -3.53 -2.82 14.71
N ALA A 254 -3.74 -3.10 13.42
CA ALA A 254 -4.29 -4.37 12.95
C ALA A 254 -3.34 -5.57 13.16
N THR A 255 -2.02 -5.37 13.33
CA THR A 255 -1.09 -6.47 13.65
C THR A 255 -1.01 -6.78 15.14
N ILE A 256 -1.44 -5.87 16.02
CA ILE A 256 -1.33 -6.01 17.49
C ILE A 256 -1.90 -7.34 18.02
N PRO A 257 -3.08 -7.82 17.56
CA PRO A 257 -3.61 -9.11 18.02
C PRO A 257 -2.64 -10.29 17.82
N CYS A 258 -1.77 -10.25 16.80
CA CYS A 258 -0.77 -11.29 16.55
C CYS A 258 0.35 -11.32 17.58
N HIS A 259 0.57 -10.24 18.33
CA HIS A 259 1.61 -10.18 19.36
C HIS A 259 1.33 -11.21 20.45
N GLU A 260 0.07 -11.35 20.87
CA GLU A 260 -0.36 -12.31 21.89
C GLU A 260 -0.77 -13.65 21.28
N ARG A 261 -1.36 -13.61 20.07
CA ARG A 261 -1.95 -14.76 19.37
C ARG A 261 -1.30 -15.00 18.00
N PRO A 262 -0.12 -15.64 17.94
CA PRO A 262 0.61 -15.83 16.68
C PRO A 262 -0.18 -16.64 15.64
N GLU A 263 -1.17 -17.42 16.05
CA GLU A 263 -2.04 -18.17 15.14
C GLU A 263 -2.88 -17.28 14.20
N LEU A 264 -3.07 -16.00 14.55
CA LEU A 264 -3.77 -15.01 13.73
C LEU A 264 -2.94 -14.54 12.52
N LEU A 265 -1.63 -14.83 12.49
CA LEU A 265 -0.79 -14.55 11.32
C LEU A 265 -1.20 -15.46 10.15
N ALA A 266 -1.99 -14.89 9.24
CA ALA A 266 -2.55 -15.55 8.07
C ALA A 266 -2.60 -14.57 6.87
N PRO A 267 -2.64 -15.08 5.62
CA PRO A 267 -2.70 -14.23 4.43
C PRO A 267 -3.83 -13.18 4.47
N GLY A 268 -5.02 -13.55 4.94
CA GLY A 268 -6.15 -12.63 5.06
C GLY A 268 -5.87 -11.44 5.99
N LEU A 269 -5.14 -11.65 7.10
CA LEU A 269 -4.71 -10.54 7.95
C LEU A 269 -3.71 -9.63 7.22
N ILE A 270 -2.74 -10.21 6.52
CA ILE A 270 -1.75 -9.44 5.75
C ILE A 270 -2.43 -8.58 4.69
N GLN A 271 -3.45 -9.10 4.02
CA GLN A 271 -4.28 -8.37 3.07
C GLN A 271 -5.04 -7.22 3.73
N VAL A 272 -5.65 -7.44 4.90
CA VAL A 272 -6.32 -6.37 5.67
C VAL A 272 -5.34 -5.27 6.10
N VAL A 273 -4.16 -5.65 6.60
CA VAL A 273 -3.12 -4.71 7.02
C VAL A 273 -2.64 -3.89 5.81
N HIS A 274 -2.44 -4.52 4.66
CA HIS A 274 -2.05 -3.84 3.43
C HIS A 274 -3.16 -2.91 2.90
N ALA A 275 -4.43 -3.32 2.98
CA ALA A 275 -5.57 -2.48 2.59
C ALA A 275 -5.62 -1.19 3.41
N LYS A 276 -5.38 -1.28 4.73
CA LYS A 276 -5.26 -0.12 5.62
C LYS A 276 -4.08 0.76 5.24
N LEU A 277 -2.89 0.16 5.11
CA LEU A 277 -1.64 0.86 4.81
C LEU A 277 -1.71 1.69 3.51
N MET A 278 -2.35 1.12 2.48
CA MET A 278 -2.37 1.71 1.15
C MET A 278 -3.60 2.58 0.88
N ARG A 279 -4.50 2.76 1.85
CA ARG A 279 -5.79 3.44 1.65
C ARG A 279 -5.66 4.80 0.97
N THR A 280 -4.82 5.69 1.46
CA THR A 280 -4.59 7.02 0.86
C THR A 280 -3.70 6.96 -0.37
N SER A 281 -2.78 5.99 -0.42
CA SER A 281 -1.79 5.86 -1.48
C SER A 281 -2.27 5.07 -2.70
N LYS A 282 -3.47 4.48 -2.66
CA LYS A 282 -3.96 3.58 -3.72
C LYS A 282 -4.31 4.30 -5.02
N VAL A 283 -4.58 5.60 -4.97
CA VAL A 283 -4.80 6.42 -6.16
C VAL A 283 -3.72 7.50 -6.20
N LYS A 284 -2.86 7.43 -7.22
CA LYS A 284 -1.90 8.48 -7.55
C LYS A 284 -2.38 9.19 -8.80
N ILE A 285 -2.45 10.52 -8.75
CA ILE A 285 -2.78 11.36 -9.91
C ILE A 285 -1.48 11.92 -10.45
N ASN A 286 -1.39 12.11 -11.77
CA ASN A 286 -0.19 12.55 -12.46
C ASN A 286 1.06 11.71 -12.14
N ASP A 287 0.91 10.39 -12.05
CA ASP A 287 2.02 9.50 -11.72
C ASP A 287 3.17 9.70 -12.75
N PRO A 288 4.38 10.10 -12.32
CA PRO A 288 5.49 10.40 -13.24
C PRO A 288 5.93 9.19 -14.08
N MET A 289 5.64 7.97 -13.63
CA MET A 289 6.03 6.74 -14.33
C MET A 289 5.03 6.34 -15.40
N VAL A 290 3.73 6.58 -15.18
CA VAL A 290 2.65 6.11 -16.06
C VAL A 290 2.03 7.24 -16.89
N GLY A 291 2.13 8.49 -16.42
CA GLY A 291 1.55 9.65 -17.08
C GLY A 291 0.03 9.66 -16.99
N GLY A 292 -0.51 9.92 -15.79
CA GLY A 292 -1.96 9.99 -15.57
C GLY A 292 -2.35 9.44 -14.20
N VAL A 293 -3.47 8.71 -14.14
CA VAL A 293 -3.89 7.99 -12.93
C VAL A 293 -3.10 6.70 -12.83
N HIS A 294 -2.68 6.34 -11.61
CA HIS A 294 -2.14 5.03 -11.29
C HIS A 294 -2.88 4.48 -10.08
N TYR A 295 -3.41 3.26 -10.22
CA TYR A 295 -4.24 2.62 -9.21
C TYR A 295 -3.57 1.37 -8.66
N ILE A 296 -3.50 1.25 -7.34
CA ILE A 296 -2.90 0.12 -6.62
C ILE A 296 -4.02 -0.71 -5.97
N ASN A 297 -3.99 -2.02 -6.17
CA ASN A 297 -4.98 -2.93 -5.61
C ASN A 297 -4.75 -3.16 -4.10
N ALA A 298 -5.12 -2.18 -3.29
CA ALA A 298 -4.97 -2.22 -1.84
C ALA A 298 -5.71 -3.41 -1.23
N GLY A 299 -4.93 -4.38 -0.76
CA GLY A 299 -5.42 -5.56 -0.03
C GLY A 299 -5.46 -6.82 -0.89
N PHE A 300 -5.08 -6.74 -2.15
CA PHE A 300 -5.03 -7.87 -3.06
C PHE A 300 -3.60 -8.21 -3.42
N THR A 301 -3.28 -9.50 -3.45
CA THR A 301 -1.99 -9.95 -3.96
C THR A 301 -1.88 -9.63 -5.45
N ARG A 302 -0.68 -9.26 -5.88
CA ARG A 302 -0.44 -8.86 -7.26
C ARG A 302 -0.70 -10.01 -8.23
N GLN A 303 -1.31 -9.67 -9.35
CA GLN A 303 -1.61 -10.60 -10.44
C GLN A 303 -0.53 -10.58 -11.54
N THR A 304 0.45 -9.70 -11.43
CA THR A 304 1.50 -9.48 -12.42
C THR A 304 2.87 -9.77 -11.82
N THR A 305 3.81 -10.27 -12.63
CA THR A 305 5.18 -10.55 -12.16
C THR A 305 6.03 -9.28 -12.21
N GLN A 306 6.42 -8.78 -11.03
CA GLN A 306 7.27 -7.60 -10.87
C GLN A 306 8.75 -7.91 -11.15
N LYS A 307 9.45 -7.00 -11.86
CA LYS A 307 10.71 -7.32 -12.56
C LYS A 307 11.99 -6.73 -11.99
N SER A 308 11.94 -5.77 -11.06
CA SER A 308 13.18 -5.16 -10.55
C SER A 308 12.94 -4.23 -9.37
N VAL A 309 14.00 -3.99 -8.57
CA VAL A 309 14.11 -2.81 -7.72
C VAL A 309 15.28 -1.99 -8.27
N VAL A 310 15.02 -0.73 -8.63
CA VAL A 310 16.07 0.19 -9.07
C VAL A 310 16.82 0.72 -7.83
N ARG A 311 18.08 0.30 -7.63
CA ARG A 311 19.00 1.02 -6.73
C ARG A 311 19.60 2.19 -7.52
N ARG A 312 19.50 3.42 -7.01
CA ARG A 312 19.97 4.67 -7.67
C ARG A 312 21.51 4.81 -7.82
N SER A 313 22.25 3.72 -8.00
CA SER A 313 23.69 3.78 -8.33
C SER A 313 24.19 2.64 -9.22
N GLN A 314 23.53 1.48 -9.22
CA GLN A 314 23.75 0.39 -10.18
C GLN A 314 22.42 -0.36 -10.34
N GLN A 315 21.90 -0.44 -11.57
CA GLN A 315 20.61 -1.04 -11.86
C GLN A 315 20.79 -2.57 -11.96
N TYR A 316 20.43 -3.31 -10.91
CA TYR A 316 20.40 -4.78 -10.95
C TYR A 316 18.97 -5.29 -10.87
N ASN A 317 18.62 -6.25 -11.73
CA ASN A 317 17.30 -6.89 -11.70
C ASN A 317 17.26 -7.96 -10.60
N LEU A 318 16.32 -7.82 -9.67
CA LEU A 318 15.98 -8.83 -8.68
C LEU A 318 14.73 -9.57 -9.16
N ALA A 319 14.78 -10.89 -9.25
CA ALA A 319 13.58 -11.66 -9.50
C ALA A 319 12.81 -11.86 -8.19
N PHE A 320 11.52 -11.53 -8.21
CA PHE A 320 10.57 -11.82 -7.15
C PHE A 320 9.75 -13.08 -7.43
N CYS A 321 8.86 -13.44 -6.51
CA CYS A 321 7.96 -14.57 -6.70
C CYS A 321 7.12 -14.41 -7.99
N PRO A 322 7.01 -15.43 -8.85
CA PRO A 322 6.02 -15.41 -9.93
C PRO A 322 4.61 -15.16 -9.37
N ALA A 323 3.80 -14.35 -10.05
CA ALA A 323 2.47 -13.93 -9.58
C ALA A 323 1.58 -15.13 -9.21
N GLU A 324 1.63 -16.19 -10.02
CA GLU A 324 0.82 -17.41 -9.86
C GLU A 324 1.19 -18.21 -8.59
N ARG A 325 2.33 -17.88 -7.96
CA ARG A 325 2.83 -18.55 -6.75
C ARG A 325 2.76 -17.66 -5.51
N VAL A 326 2.39 -16.38 -5.65
CA VAL A 326 2.41 -15.41 -4.54
C VAL A 326 1.55 -15.89 -3.38
N ASP A 327 0.32 -16.33 -3.64
CA ASP A 327 -0.60 -16.77 -2.58
C ASP A 327 -0.07 -17.98 -1.81
N GLN A 328 0.48 -18.97 -2.53
CA GLN A 328 1.09 -20.16 -1.93
C GLN A 328 2.34 -19.81 -1.10
N GLN A 329 3.15 -18.85 -1.58
CA GLN A 329 4.31 -18.36 -0.82
C GLN A 329 3.89 -17.60 0.43
N LEU A 330 2.88 -16.73 0.33
CA LEU A 330 2.39 -15.96 1.46
C LEU A 330 1.79 -16.86 2.55
N GLU A 331 1.05 -17.90 2.14
CA GLU A 331 0.54 -18.94 3.05
C GLU A 331 1.69 -19.67 3.74
N TYR A 332 2.72 -20.07 2.99
CA TYR A 332 3.91 -20.71 3.56
C TYR A 332 4.62 -19.80 4.58
N ILE A 333 4.84 -18.52 4.24
CA ILE A 333 5.49 -17.53 5.10
C ILE A 333 4.69 -17.35 6.39
N CYS A 334 3.37 -17.16 6.31
CA CYS A 334 2.51 -17.03 7.49
C CYS A 334 2.55 -18.30 8.37
N ARG A 335 2.49 -19.48 7.74
CA ARG A 335 2.51 -20.77 8.43
C ARG A 335 3.82 -21.01 9.18
N MET A 336 4.97 -20.72 8.57
CA MET A 336 6.26 -20.85 9.22
C MET A 336 6.47 -19.73 10.26
N GLY A 337 6.07 -18.50 9.93
CA GLY A 337 6.13 -17.34 10.81
C GLY A 337 5.48 -17.60 12.16
N LYS A 338 4.24 -18.09 12.18
CA LYS A 338 3.55 -18.41 13.45
C LYS A 338 4.24 -19.52 14.25
N GLN A 339 4.83 -20.52 13.57
CA GLN A 339 5.61 -21.56 14.25
C GLN A 339 6.88 -20.98 14.88
N TYR A 340 7.59 -20.10 14.18
CA TYR A 340 8.81 -19.47 14.67
C TYR A 340 8.52 -18.49 15.81
N ILE A 341 7.49 -17.65 15.68
CA ILE A 341 7.05 -16.73 16.74
C ILE A 341 6.67 -17.50 18.01
N ALA A 342 6.01 -18.66 17.89
CA ALA A 342 5.57 -19.45 19.04
C ALA A 342 6.69 -20.24 19.72
N ARG A 343 7.72 -20.66 18.97
CA ARG A 343 8.73 -21.64 19.46
C ARG A 343 10.13 -21.07 19.65
N TRP A 344 10.47 -19.98 18.99
CA TRP A 344 11.85 -19.52 18.91
C TRP A 344 12.19 -18.42 19.92
N ARG A 345 13.36 -18.54 20.54
CA ARG A 345 13.81 -17.65 21.63
C ARG A 345 14.43 -16.35 21.16
N ASN A 346 14.96 -16.29 19.92
CA ASN A 346 15.55 -15.06 19.40
C ASN A 346 14.56 -14.35 18.44
N PRO A 347 13.79 -13.35 18.93
CA PRO A 347 12.82 -12.64 18.11
C PRO A 347 13.46 -11.85 16.96
N PHE A 348 14.73 -11.43 17.06
CA PHE A 348 15.43 -10.75 15.96
C PHE A 348 15.70 -11.70 14.79
N ALA A 349 16.05 -12.95 15.07
CA ALA A 349 16.25 -13.95 14.02
C ALA A 349 14.92 -14.28 13.32
N THR A 350 13.83 -14.39 14.08
CA THR A 350 12.48 -14.55 13.50
C THR A 350 12.05 -13.34 12.68
N ALA A 351 12.29 -12.13 13.18
CA ALA A 351 12.03 -10.88 12.45
C ALA A 351 12.80 -10.83 11.13
N ALA A 352 14.11 -11.12 11.15
CA ALA A 352 14.96 -11.10 9.97
C ALA A 352 14.51 -12.11 8.90
N TRP A 353 14.08 -13.31 9.32
CA TRP A 353 13.54 -14.31 8.40
C TRP A 353 12.21 -13.87 7.78
N LEU A 354 11.27 -13.36 8.59
CA LEU A 354 10.00 -12.82 8.10
C LEU A 354 10.23 -11.67 7.11
N HIS A 355 11.15 -10.77 7.45
CA HIS A 355 11.52 -9.62 6.62
C HIS A 355 12.01 -10.05 5.24
N VAL A 356 13.05 -10.89 5.21
CA VAL A 356 13.67 -11.35 3.95
C VAL A 356 12.69 -12.13 3.10
N THR A 357 11.96 -13.08 3.70
CA THR A 357 11.02 -13.93 2.93
C THR A 357 9.85 -13.13 2.40
N PHE A 358 9.32 -12.16 3.17
CA PHE A 358 8.22 -11.31 2.73
C PHE A 358 8.63 -10.34 1.62
N VAL A 359 9.73 -9.58 1.79
CA VAL A 359 10.20 -8.62 0.77
C VAL A 359 10.52 -9.30 -0.56
N ARG A 360 10.96 -10.56 -0.51
CA ARG A 360 11.34 -11.34 -1.70
C ARG A 360 10.18 -12.10 -2.32
N CYS A 361 9.17 -12.44 -1.53
CA CYS A 361 7.86 -12.80 -2.07
C CYS A 361 7.27 -11.61 -2.85
N HIS A 362 7.38 -10.41 -2.26
CA HIS A 362 6.86 -9.16 -2.80
C HIS A 362 5.38 -9.29 -3.20
N PRO A 363 4.49 -9.63 -2.26
CA PRO A 363 3.14 -10.10 -2.60
C PRO A 363 2.20 -9.02 -3.16
N PHE A 364 2.50 -7.73 -2.98
CA PHE A 364 1.64 -6.63 -3.40
C PHE A 364 2.28 -5.80 -4.54
N ASP A 365 1.49 -4.95 -5.20
CA ASP A 365 1.98 -4.05 -6.26
C ASP A 365 2.87 -2.92 -5.72
N ASP A 366 2.59 -2.44 -4.50
CA ASP A 366 3.36 -1.42 -3.78
C ASP A 366 3.24 -1.67 -2.26
N GLY A 367 3.96 -0.92 -1.42
CA GLY A 367 3.83 -0.98 0.05
C GLY A 367 4.56 -2.16 0.71
N ASN A 368 5.21 -3.04 -0.08
CA ASN A 368 5.89 -4.24 0.44
C ASN A 368 6.98 -3.94 1.48
N GLY A 369 7.73 -2.85 1.32
CA GLY A 369 8.75 -2.43 2.28
C GLY A 369 8.15 -2.06 3.65
N ARG A 370 7.12 -1.20 3.67
CA ARG A 370 6.36 -0.86 4.88
C ARG A 370 5.69 -2.08 5.51
N MET A 371 5.06 -2.93 4.71
CA MET A 371 4.48 -4.20 5.18
C MET A 371 5.52 -5.11 5.84
N SER A 372 6.73 -5.21 5.27
CA SER A 372 7.79 -6.03 5.84
C SER A 372 8.23 -5.56 7.22
N LEU A 373 8.27 -4.24 7.47
CA LEU A 373 8.55 -3.67 8.79
C LEU A 373 7.45 -4.02 9.80
N LEU A 374 6.18 -3.88 9.41
CA LEU A 374 5.04 -4.22 10.27
C LEU A 374 5.03 -5.70 10.66
N ILE A 375 5.20 -6.60 9.69
CA ILE A 375 5.18 -8.05 9.92
C ILE A 375 6.40 -8.49 10.76
N SER A 376 7.57 -7.92 10.48
CA SER A 376 8.82 -8.26 11.21
C SER A 376 8.83 -7.70 12.63
N SER A 377 7.99 -6.70 12.92
CA SER A 377 7.81 -6.18 14.28
C SER A 377 7.08 -7.15 15.21
N ILE A 378 6.23 -8.04 14.68
CA ILE A 378 5.40 -8.97 15.46
C ILE A 378 6.22 -9.80 16.47
N PRO A 379 7.28 -10.55 16.08
CA PRO A 379 8.08 -11.32 17.04
C PRO A 379 8.80 -10.43 18.08
N LEU A 380 9.23 -9.23 17.69
CA LEU A 380 9.95 -8.29 18.56
C LEU A 380 9.02 -7.76 19.65
N MET A 381 7.85 -7.27 19.25
CA MET A 381 6.84 -6.74 20.17
C MET A 381 6.29 -7.80 21.12
N ARG A 382 6.12 -9.05 20.66
CA ARG A 382 5.76 -10.18 21.54
C ARG A 382 6.75 -10.37 22.70
N HIS A 383 8.02 -10.02 22.50
CA HIS A 383 9.07 -10.10 23.52
C HIS A 383 9.29 -8.76 24.25
N GLY A 384 8.45 -7.76 23.98
CA GLY A 384 8.47 -6.45 24.62
C GLY A 384 9.49 -5.47 24.05
N PHE A 385 10.08 -5.75 22.89
CA PHE A 385 10.92 -4.80 22.16
C PHE A 385 10.07 -3.74 21.44
N PRO A 386 10.64 -2.57 21.10
CA PRO A 386 9.95 -1.60 20.26
C PRO A 386 9.67 -2.17 18.85
N PRO A 387 8.67 -1.64 18.13
CA PRO A 387 8.48 -1.95 16.72
C PRO A 387 9.71 -1.58 15.89
N LEU A 388 9.94 -2.37 14.84
CA LEU A 388 11.09 -2.26 13.96
C LEU A 388 10.98 -1.01 13.07
N CYS A 389 12.07 -0.28 12.98
CA CYS A 389 12.28 0.80 12.02
C CYS A 389 13.61 0.58 11.32
N ILE A 390 13.73 1.00 10.07
CA ILE A 390 15.01 1.15 9.38
C ILE A 390 15.19 2.62 9.06
N THR A 391 16.11 3.28 9.75
CA THR A 391 16.36 4.71 9.55
C THR A 391 16.93 4.96 8.15
N PRO A 392 16.62 6.11 7.50
CA PRO A 392 17.18 6.44 6.19
C PRO A 392 18.71 6.46 6.13
N SER A 393 19.39 6.75 7.26
CA SER A 393 20.85 6.70 7.36
C SER A 393 21.42 5.29 7.20
N LEU A 394 20.67 4.25 7.61
CA LEU A 394 21.06 2.85 7.47
C LEU A 394 20.60 2.22 6.15
N ARG A 395 19.98 2.98 5.24
CA ARG A 395 19.42 2.45 3.99
C ARG A 395 20.39 1.58 3.20
N SER A 396 21.63 2.03 2.99
CA SER A 396 22.61 1.24 2.22
C SER A 396 22.97 -0.05 2.94
N VAL A 397 23.28 0.04 4.24
CA VAL A 397 23.63 -1.10 5.10
C VAL A 397 22.51 -2.13 5.10
N TYR A 398 21.26 -1.68 5.22
CA TYR A 398 20.07 -2.51 5.18
C TYR A 398 19.95 -3.29 3.87
N TYR A 399 20.10 -2.65 2.70
CA TYR A 399 20.01 -3.36 1.42
C TYR A 399 21.15 -4.35 1.21
N ASP A 400 22.37 -4.00 1.60
CA ASP A 400 23.52 -4.90 1.49
C ASP A 400 23.32 -6.11 2.44
N ALA A 401 22.84 -5.88 3.67
CA ALA A 401 22.48 -6.92 4.63
C ALA A 401 21.32 -7.81 4.15
N LEU A 402 20.32 -7.26 3.46
CA LEU A 402 19.21 -8.01 2.87
C LEU A 402 19.68 -8.98 1.77
N ASN A 403 20.73 -8.61 1.02
CA ASN A 403 21.34 -9.49 0.02
C ASN A 403 22.14 -10.61 0.68
N ILE A 404 22.87 -10.33 1.75
CA ILE A 404 23.62 -11.35 2.51
C ILE A 404 22.66 -12.33 3.20
N ALA A 405 21.58 -11.81 3.81
CA ALA A 405 20.55 -12.63 4.44
C ALA A 405 19.78 -13.51 3.46
N TRP A 406 19.66 -13.07 2.20
CA TRP A 406 19.13 -13.93 1.13
C TRP A 406 20.01 -15.16 0.88
N GLU A 407 21.34 -15.00 0.91
CA GLU A 407 22.29 -16.11 0.75
C GLU A 407 22.38 -17.01 2.00
N GLY A 408 21.76 -16.58 3.10
CA GLY A 408 21.49 -17.41 4.29
C GLY A 408 22.16 -16.92 5.57
N ASP A 409 22.95 -15.85 5.50
CA ASP A 409 23.55 -15.23 6.69
C ASP A 409 22.71 -14.03 7.16
N PHE A 410 21.92 -14.25 8.21
CA PHE A 410 21.04 -13.22 8.78
C PHE A 410 21.75 -12.27 9.74
N GLN A 411 23.01 -12.52 10.14
CA GLN A 411 23.68 -11.71 11.16
C GLN A 411 23.77 -10.24 10.79
N PRO A 412 24.16 -9.84 9.56
CA PRO A 412 24.25 -8.43 9.21
C PRO A 412 22.89 -7.73 9.27
N LEU A 413 21.81 -8.42 8.93
CA LEU A 413 20.46 -7.87 8.97
C LEU A 413 19.97 -7.72 10.42
N ILE A 414 20.24 -8.72 11.27
CA ILE A 414 19.96 -8.66 12.70
C ILE A 414 20.70 -7.48 13.35
N ASN A 415 21.99 -7.30 13.04
CA ASN A 415 22.77 -6.17 13.55
C ASN A 415 22.19 -4.83 13.07
N CYS A 416 21.81 -4.74 11.79
CA CYS A 416 21.16 -3.55 11.24
C CYS A 416 19.85 -3.21 11.98
N PHE A 417 19.06 -4.21 12.38
CA PHE A 417 17.83 -3.99 13.17
C PHE A 417 18.16 -3.43 14.56
N VAL A 418 19.16 -3.99 15.23
CA VAL A 418 19.63 -3.54 16.54
C VAL A 418 20.14 -2.09 16.48
N ASP A 419 21.01 -1.79 15.51
CA ASP A 419 21.56 -0.46 15.32
C ASP A 419 20.47 0.57 15.03
N SER A 420 19.50 0.21 14.18
CA SER A 420 18.37 1.09 13.86
C SER A 420 17.47 1.34 15.06
N MET A 421 17.23 0.35 15.92
CA MET A 421 16.47 0.53 17.16
C MET A 421 17.17 1.46 18.15
N ASN A 422 18.47 1.26 18.38
CA ASN A 422 19.27 2.14 19.24
C ASN A 422 19.24 3.57 18.73
N ASN A 423 19.56 3.77 17.44
CA ASN A 423 19.55 5.09 16.81
C ASN A 423 18.18 5.76 16.93
N SER A 424 17.09 5.01 16.75
CA SER A 424 15.73 5.55 16.83
C SER A 424 15.35 5.95 18.26
N LEU A 425 15.76 5.15 19.28
CA LEU A 425 15.53 5.47 20.68
C LEU A 425 16.31 6.72 21.11
N GLU A 426 17.59 6.81 20.73
CA GLU A 426 18.45 7.96 21.01
C GLU A 426 17.94 9.23 20.33
N GLU A 427 17.54 9.13 19.06
CA GLU A 427 17.06 10.27 18.30
C GLU A 427 15.75 10.82 18.85
N VAL A 428 14.83 9.94 19.28
CA VAL A 428 13.59 10.38 19.95
C VAL A 428 13.92 11.08 21.26
N GLN A 429 14.85 10.56 22.07
CA GLN A 429 15.30 11.25 23.28
C GLN A 429 15.89 12.63 22.98
N ARG A 430 16.69 12.75 21.91
CA ARG A 430 17.25 14.03 21.45
C ARG A 430 16.16 15.02 21.07
N ILE A 431 15.18 14.60 20.26
CA ILE A 431 14.04 15.44 19.83
C ILE A 431 13.24 15.91 21.05
N MET A 432 12.98 15.03 22.01
CA MET A 432 12.22 15.38 23.21
C MET A 432 13.00 16.22 24.21
N GLY A 433 14.34 16.13 24.23
CA GLY A 433 15.19 16.96 25.09
C GLY A 433 15.54 18.33 24.51
N ALA A 434 15.31 18.54 23.20
CA ALA A 434 15.59 19.80 22.50
C ALA A 434 14.36 20.75 22.44
N ALA A 435 13.19 20.27 22.84
CA ALA A 435 11.90 20.96 22.71
C ALA A 435 11.52 21.82 23.92
#